data_AF-A0A3M1GR08-F1
#
_entry.id   AF-A0A3M1GR08-F1
#
_cell.length_a   1.000
_cell.length_b   1.000
_cell.length_c   1.000
_cell.angle_alpha   90.00
_cell.angle_beta   90.00
_cell.angle_gamma   90.00
#
_symmetry.space_group_name_H-M   'P 1'
#
loop_
_entity.id
_entity.type
_entity.pdbx_description
1 polymer ?
#
loop_
_entity_poly.entity_id
_entity_poly.type
_entity_poly.pdbx_seq_one_letter_code
_entity_poly.pdbx_strand_id
1 'polypeptide(L)'
;MFRKVLIANRGAIACRVIRTLRRMGIASVSVYSDADTDSLHVSMADEAVPIGPAPAAQSYLNIDRILEAARTTGAEAIHPGYGFLSENPDFVEACAAAGIVFIGPRPEDMRRFGLKHTAREIASREGVPLLPGSGLLSSIDEALSAAEAIGYPVMLKSTAGGGGIGMQLCHDPVALKEAFDRIERLSRANFGEGGLFLEKFVERARHIEVQIFGDGRGHVVALGERDCSVQRRNQKIIEETPAPGLTAETRRALLDGAARLGQSIGYTNAGTVEFVYDDATGAFYFLEVNTRLQVEHGVTEEVTGIDLVEWMILQAAGELDLADFRPRCDGASIQARLYCEDPGRGFQPSTGVLTECVLPAAARVETWVERGTEVTPYYDPMLAKIIVRGADRAAALTRMRDALATTRIGGVETNLRYLRQILNSEAFTQGAVYTRMLETIEYRTDSIEVIDGGTQTTVQDFPGRLGYWDVGVPPSGPMDSLAFRLANRIVGNPESAAG
;
A
#
# COMPACT_ATOMS: atom_id res chain seq x y z
N MET A 1 6.41 -22.98 19.21
CA MET A 1 6.82 -22.72 17.82
C MET A 1 6.06 -23.63 16.85
N PHE A 2 5.62 -23.10 15.71
CA PHE A 2 4.96 -23.88 14.65
C PHE A 2 5.98 -24.66 13.82
N ARG A 3 5.56 -25.81 13.30
CA ARG A 3 6.34 -26.61 12.34
C ARG A 3 6.01 -26.25 10.90
N LYS A 4 4.75 -25.89 10.63
CA LYS A 4 4.27 -25.57 9.28
C LYS A 4 3.22 -24.47 9.34
N VAL A 5 3.36 -23.47 8.47
CA VAL A 5 2.46 -22.30 8.35
C VAL A 5 2.00 -22.18 6.91
N LEU A 6 0.68 -22.04 6.73
CA LEU A 6 0.08 -21.71 5.45
C LEU A 6 -0.03 -20.20 5.28
N ILE A 7 0.31 -19.69 4.10
CA ILE A 7 0.14 -18.29 3.77
C ILE A 7 -1.14 -18.13 2.93
N ALA A 8 -2.19 -17.55 3.52
CA ALA A 8 -3.47 -17.31 2.85
C ALA A 8 -3.45 -15.99 2.06
N ASN A 9 -2.45 -15.83 1.19
CA ASN A 9 -2.25 -14.64 0.38
C ASN A 9 -1.39 -14.97 -0.86
N ARG A 10 -1.12 -13.96 -1.69
CA ARG A 10 -0.33 -14.06 -2.92
C ARG A 10 0.73 -12.98 -3.03
N GLY A 11 1.51 -13.04 -4.11
CA GLY A 11 2.37 -11.95 -4.53
C GLY A 11 3.47 -11.60 -3.52
N ALA A 12 3.85 -10.33 -3.44
CA ALA A 12 5.02 -9.89 -2.69
C ALA A 12 4.94 -10.22 -1.18
N ILE A 13 3.74 -10.17 -0.58
CA ILE A 13 3.56 -10.51 0.83
C ILE A 13 3.69 -12.00 1.09
N ALA A 14 3.23 -12.86 0.17
CA ALA A 14 3.45 -14.29 0.31
C ALA A 14 4.95 -14.63 0.25
N CYS A 15 5.67 -14.06 -0.73
CA CYS A 15 7.14 -14.19 -0.80
C CYS A 15 7.83 -13.68 0.49
N ARG A 16 7.39 -12.53 1.02
CA ARG A 16 7.91 -11.93 2.27
C ARG A 16 7.76 -12.88 3.46
N VAL A 17 6.59 -13.49 3.61
CA VAL A 17 6.29 -14.41 4.72
C VAL A 17 7.09 -15.71 4.57
N ILE A 18 7.14 -16.28 3.36
CA ILE A 18 7.95 -17.49 3.07
C ILE A 18 9.42 -17.28 3.46
N ARG A 19 10.01 -16.12 3.14
CA ARG A 19 11.41 -15.83 3.52
C ARG A 19 11.62 -15.79 5.04
N THR A 20 10.68 -15.24 5.80
CA THR A 20 10.76 -15.28 7.27
C THR A 20 10.59 -16.69 7.80
N LEU A 21 9.59 -17.44 7.34
CA LEU A 21 9.36 -18.82 7.77
C LEU A 21 10.60 -19.69 7.53
N ARG A 22 11.21 -19.59 6.34
CA ARG A 22 12.46 -20.29 6.02
C ARG A 22 13.59 -19.94 6.98
N ARG A 23 13.78 -18.66 7.32
CA ARG A 23 14.81 -18.21 8.28
C ARG A 23 14.54 -18.75 9.69
N MET A 24 13.27 -18.87 10.07
CA MET A 24 12.83 -19.44 11.36
C MET A 24 12.84 -20.98 11.39
N GLY A 25 13.13 -21.65 10.26
CA GLY A 25 13.09 -23.11 10.16
C GLY A 25 11.66 -23.69 10.16
N ILE A 26 10.67 -22.90 9.77
CA ILE A 26 9.25 -23.28 9.71
C ILE A 26 8.89 -23.59 8.26
N ALA A 27 8.25 -24.74 8.01
CA ALA A 27 7.80 -25.11 6.66
C ALA A 27 6.67 -24.19 6.19
N SER A 28 6.71 -23.81 4.91
CA SER A 28 5.78 -22.88 4.29
C SER A 28 4.85 -23.58 3.30
N VAL A 29 3.56 -23.27 3.39
CA VAL A 29 2.55 -23.69 2.40
C VAL A 29 2.01 -22.46 1.71
N SER A 30 2.19 -22.37 0.39
CA SER A 30 1.55 -21.33 -0.41
C SER A 30 0.25 -21.83 -1.01
N VAL A 31 -0.77 -20.97 -1.08
CA VAL A 31 -1.98 -21.24 -1.88
C VAL A 31 -1.98 -20.41 -3.15
N TYR A 32 -2.53 -20.94 -4.23
CA TYR A 32 -2.57 -20.21 -5.50
C TYR A 32 -3.84 -20.48 -6.31
N SER A 33 -4.27 -19.48 -7.07
CA SER A 33 -5.30 -19.65 -8.09
C SER A 33 -4.70 -20.05 -9.44
N ASP A 34 -5.53 -20.46 -10.40
CA ASP A 34 -5.08 -20.77 -11.77
C ASP A 34 -4.23 -19.64 -12.40
N ALA A 35 -4.54 -18.37 -12.10
CA ALA A 35 -3.84 -17.20 -12.62
C ALA A 35 -2.48 -16.93 -11.96
N ASP A 36 -2.18 -17.59 -10.84
CA ASP A 36 -0.93 -17.44 -10.08
C ASP A 36 -0.04 -18.68 -10.17
N THR A 37 -0.37 -19.65 -11.03
CA THR A 37 0.37 -20.93 -11.18
C THR A 37 1.88 -20.73 -11.31
N ASP A 38 2.30 -19.74 -12.10
CA ASP A 38 3.72 -19.43 -12.37
C ASP A 38 4.26 -18.27 -11.51
N SER A 39 3.54 -17.90 -10.45
CA SER A 39 3.92 -16.80 -9.56
C SER A 39 5.05 -17.22 -8.61
N LEU A 40 6.00 -16.32 -8.32
CA LEU A 40 7.18 -16.63 -7.53
C LEU A 40 6.86 -17.21 -6.13
N HIS A 41 5.77 -16.78 -5.49
CA HIS A 41 5.39 -17.31 -4.18
C HIS A 41 5.06 -18.82 -4.20
N VAL A 42 4.60 -19.35 -5.34
CA VAL A 42 4.30 -20.77 -5.55
C VAL A 42 5.60 -21.58 -5.57
N SER A 43 6.58 -21.15 -6.36
CA SER A 43 7.87 -21.83 -6.49
C SER A 43 8.79 -21.61 -5.28
N MET A 44 8.55 -20.55 -4.49
CA MET A 44 9.33 -20.26 -3.29
C MET A 44 8.95 -21.11 -2.07
N ALA A 45 7.69 -21.54 -1.95
CA ALA A 45 7.21 -22.28 -0.78
C ALA A 45 7.70 -23.74 -0.77
N ASP A 46 7.67 -24.38 0.40
CA ASP A 46 8.05 -25.80 0.53
C ASP A 46 6.95 -26.73 -0.03
N GLU A 47 5.70 -26.27 0.00
CA GLU A 47 4.53 -26.93 -0.57
C GLU A 47 3.58 -25.87 -1.14
N ALA A 48 2.88 -26.20 -2.24
CA ALA A 48 1.92 -25.29 -2.86
C ALA A 48 0.61 -26.00 -3.19
N VAL A 49 -0.53 -25.37 -2.89
CA VAL A 49 -1.87 -25.96 -3.05
C VAL A 49 -2.75 -25.08 -3.95
N PRO A 50 -3.34 -25.64 -5.03
CA PRO A 50 -4.30 -24.90 -5.85
C PRO A 50 -5.62 -24.71 -5.10
N ILE A 51 -6.15 -23.50 -5.12
CA ILE A 51 -7.41 -23.11 -4.47
C ILE A 51 -8.47 -22.64 -5.47
N GLY A 52 -8.32 -22.98 -6.74
CA GLY A 52 -9.33 -22.79 -7.78
C GLY A 52 -9.08 -21.61 -8.71
N PRO A 53 -10.13 -21.10 -9.38
CA PRO A 53 -9.97 -20.21 -10.53
C PRO A 53 -9.55 -18.78 -10.14
N ALA A 54 -9.15 -18.02 -11.15
CA ALA A 54 -8.61 -16.67 -11.01
C ALA A 54 -9.48 -15.68 -10.18
N PRO A 55 -10.82 -15.63 -10.29
CA PRO A 55 -11.61 -14.69 -9.51
C PRO A 55 -11.43 -14.88 -8.00
N ALA A 56 -10.99 -13.84 -7.28
CA ALA A 56 -10.64 -13.93 -5.86
C ALA A 56 -11.77 -14.50 -4.98
N ALA A 57 -13.04 -14.18 -5.29
CA ALA A 57 -14.22 -14.71 -4.61
C ALA A 57 -14.32 -16.26 -4.65
N GLN A 58 -13.73 -16.88 -5.68
CA GLN A 58 -13.74 -18.33 -5.88
C GLN A 58 -12.43 -19.00 -5.41
N SER A 59 -11.42 -18.21 -5.06
CA SER A 59 -10.09 -18.67 -4.63
C SER A 59 -9.66 -18.01 -3.30
N TYR A 60 -8.91 -16.90 -3.34
CA TYR A 60 -8.28 -16.29 -2.15
C TYR A 60 -9.26 -15.79 -1.07
N LEU A 61 -10.53 -15.56 -1.42
CA LEU A 61 -11.60 -15.19 -0.47
C LEU A 61 -12.47 -16.37 -0.04
N ASN A 62 -12.20 -17.58 -0.54
CA ASN A 62 -12.96 -18.78 -0.21
C ASN A 62 -12.38 -19.44 1.05
N ILE A 63 -13.01 -19.17 2.20
CA ILE A 63 -12.59 -19.68 3.51
C ILE A 63 -12.47 -21.22 3.51
N ASP A 64 -13.47 -21.92 2.98
CA ASP A 64 -13.49 -23.40 3.00
C ASP A 64 -12.29 -23.99 2.26
N ARG A 65 -11.93 -23.43 1.11
CA ARG A 65 -10.77 -23.88 0.33
C ARG A 65 -9.45 -23.63 1.04
N ILE A 66 -9.30 -22.49 1.70
CA ILE A 66 -8.09 -22.17 2.47
C ILE A 66 -7.95 -23.11 3.67
N LEU A 67 -9.04 -23.37 4.39
CA LEU A 67 -9.03 -24.29 5.53
C LEU A 67 -8.79 -25.74 5.09
N GLU A 68 -9.33 -26.16 3.95
CA GLU A 68 -9.07 -27.49 3.39
C GLU A 68 -7.60 -27.66 2.99
N ALA A 69 -7.00 -26.64 2.38
CA ALA A 69 -5.57 -26.62 2.09
C ALA A 69 -4.73 -26.71 3.38
N ALA A 70 -5.09 -25.96 4.43
CA ALA A 70 -4.38 -26.02 5.71
C ALA A 70 -4.48 -27.41 6.37
N ARG A 71 -5.67 -28.03 6.34
CA ARG A 71 -5.89 -29.38 6.88
C ARG A 71 -5.10 -30.45 6.11
N THR A 72 -5.19 -30.43 4.78
CA THR A 72 -4.54 -31.42 3.91
C THR A 72 -3.02 -31.40 4.08
N THR A 73 -2.44 -30.21 4.22
CA THR A 73 -0.98 -30.02 4.36
C THR A 73 -0.49 -30.15 5.81
N GLY A 74 -1.40 -30.17 6.79
CA GLY A 74 -1.08 -30.20 8.21
C GLY A 74 -0.49 -28.89 8.73
N ALA A 75 -0.86 -27.75 8.14
CA ALA A 75 -0.45 -26.44 8.63
C ALA A 75 -1.08 -26.17 10.01
N GLU A 76 -0.27 -25.71 10.96
CA GLU A 76 -0.69 -25.45 12.35
C GLU A 76 -1.17 -24.01 12.54
N ALA A 77 -0.76 -23.11 11.64
CA ALA A 77 -1.17 -21.72 11.65
C ALA A 77 -1.32 -21.16 10.23
N ILE A 78 -2.11 -20.09 10.09
CA ILE A 78 -2.31 -19.35 8.85
C ILE A 78 -1.84 -17.91 9.01
N HIS A 79 -0.93 -17.48 8.14
CA HIS A 79 -0.57 -16.08 7.98
C HIS A 79 -1.41 -15.46 6.86
N PRO A 80 -2.26 -14.46 7.14
CA PRO A 80 -3.18 -13.92 6.13
C PRO A 80 -2.53 -12.84 5.25
N GLY A 81 -1.35 -12.34 5.60
CA GLY A 81 -0.72 -11.23 4.88
C GLY A 81 -1.51 -9.93 5.06
N TYR A 82 -1.85 -9.27 3.95
CA TYR A 82 -2.71 -8.09 3.92
C TYR A 82 -3.73 -8.17 2.76
N GLY A 83 -4.87 -7.51 2.92
CA GLY A 83 -6.00 -7.68 1.99
C GLY A 83 -6.59 -9.08 2.07
N PHE A 84 -7.46 -9.41 1.12
CA PHE A 84 -8.23 -10.67 1.14
C PHE A 84 -8.91 -10.92 2.50
N LEU A 85 -8.58 -12.01 3.17
CA LEU A 85 -9.17 -12.44 4.44
C LEU A 85 -8.45 -11.90 5.69
N SER A 86 -7.44 -11.02 5.53
CA SER A 86 -6.61 -10.55 6.67
C SER A 86 -7.34 -9.72 7.72
N GLU A 87 -8.48 -9.13 7.37
CA GLU A 87 -9.35 -8.37 8.29
C GLU A 87 -10.77 -8.97 8.33
N ASN A 88 -10.88 -10.27 8.08
CA ASN A 88 -12.17 -10.97 8.11
C ASN A 88 -12.32 -11.72 9.44
N PRO A 89 -13.16 -11.24 10.39
CA PRO A 89 -13.32 -11.88 11.69
C PRO A 89 -13.92 -13.30 11.59
N ASP A 90 -14.79 -13.55 10.60
CA ASP A 90 -15.40 -14.87 10.40
C ASP A 90 -14.36 -15.90 9.95
N PHE A 91 -13.34 -15.47 9.19
CA PHE A 91 -12.20 -16.32 8.85
C PHE A 91 -11.35 -16.68 10.07
N VAL A 92 -11.14 -15.74 11.00
CA VAL A 92 -10.42 -16.00 12.25
C VAL A 92 -11.17 -17.03 13.10
N GLU A 93 -12.49 -16.88 13.23
CA GLU A 93 -13.35 -17.83 13.94
C GLU A 93 -13.36 -19.21 13.28
N ALA A 94 -13.38 -19.26 11.95
CA ALA A 94 -13.32 -20.52 11.20
C ALA A 94 -11.95 -21.23 11.37
N CYS A 95 -10.85 -20.48 11.43
CA CYS A 95 -9.53 -21.03 11.77
C CYS A 95 -9.54 -21.64 13.18
N ALA A 96 -10.06 -20.92 14.17
CA ALA A 96 -10.16 -21.39 15.55
C ALA A 96 -11.03 -22.66 15.66
N ALA A 97 -12.18 -22.70 14.98
CA ALA A 97 -13.05 -23.87 14.92
C ALA A 97 -12.38 -25.08 14.26
N ALA A 98 -11.44 -24.85 13.34
CA ALA A 98 -10.63 -25.88 12.69
C ALA A 98 -9.37 -26.27 13.49
N GLY A 99 -9.11 -25.66 14.65
CA GLY A 99 -7.90 -25.89 15.44
C GLY A 99 -6.62 -25.32 14.82
N ILE A 100 -6.74 -24.34 13.92
CA ILE A 100 -5.63 -23.69 13.23
C ILE A 100 -5.44 -22.29 13.82
N VAL A 101 -4.21 -21.94 14.18
CA VAL A 101 -3.91 -20.61 14.75
C VAL A 101 -3.92 -19.55 13.65
N PHE A 102 -4.72 -18.51 13.81
CA PHE A 102 -4.66 -17.33 12.95
C PHE A 102 -3.53 -16.40 13.42
N ILE A 103 -2.60 -16.06 12.52
CA ILE A 103 -1.48 -15.16 12.82
C ILE A 103 -1.92 -13.71 12.57
N GLY A 104 -2.58 -13.11 13.55
CA GLY A 104 -3.12 -11.76 13.49
C GLY A 104 -3.97 -11.39 14.72
N PRO A 105 -4.71 -10.28 14.67
CA PRO A 105 -5.57 -9.84 15.77
C PRO A 105 -6.76 -10.77 16.03
N ARG A 106 -7.40 -10.61 17.19
CA ARG A 106 -8.61 -11.36 17.55
C ARG A 106 -9.83 -10.87 16.74
N PRO A 107 -10.84 -11.72 16.50
CA PRO A 107 -12.02 -11.31 15.76
C PRO A 107 -12.79 -10.17 16.45
N GLU A 108 -12.76 -10.09 17.78
CA GLU A 108 -13.39 -8.98 18.51
C GLU A 108 -12.67 -7.65 18.27
N ASP A 109 -11.34 -7.66 18.15
CA ASP A 109 -10.53 -6.47 17.87
C ASP A 109 -10.83 -5.96 16.45
N MET A 110 -10.92 -6.87 15.47
CA MET A 110 -11.30 -6.55 14.09
C MET A 110 -12.70 -5.92 14.03
N ARG A 111 -13.68 -6.44 14.78
CA ARG A 111 -15.04 -5.87 14.80
C ARG A 111 -15.08 -4.50 15.47
N ARG A 112 -14.38 -4.33 16.60
CA ARG A 112 -14.33 -3.06 17.34
C ARG A 112 -13.69 -1.94 16.52
N PHE A 113 -12.65 -2.25 15.75
CA PHE A 113 -11.96 -1.26 14.93
C PHE A 113 -12.49 -1.14 13.49
N GLY A 114 -13.13 -2.18 12.94
CA GLY A 114 -13.75 -2.14 11.62
C GLY A 114 -15.02 -1.29 11.56
N LEU A 115 -15.72 -1.13 12.70
CA LEU A 115 -16.89 -0.25 12.80
C LEU A 115 -16.46 1.17 13.16
N LYS A 116 -16.65 2.11 12.23
CA LYS A 116 -16.23 3.52 12.38
C LYS A 116 -16.74 4.18 13.68
N HIS A 117 -17.96 3.89 14.10
CA HIS A 117 -18.53 4.48 15.32
C HIS A 117 -17.82 3.94 16.57
N THR A 118 -17.67 2.62 16.70
CA THR A 118 -16.98 1.97 17.82
C THR A 118 -15.52 2.40 17.91
N ALA A 119 -14.81 2.44 16.78
CA ALA A 119 -13.42 2.88 16.73
C ALA A 119 -13.26 4.34 17.22
N ARG A 120 -14.16 5.24 16.80
CA ARG A 120 -14.16 6.64 17.23
C ARG A 120 -14.52 6.81 18.71
N GLU A 121 -15.47 6.03 19.22
CA GLU A 121 -15.82 6.03 20.65
C GLU A 121 -14.63 5.61 21.52
N ILE A 122 -13.92 4.55 21.13
CA ILE A 122 -12.70 4.11 21.82
C ILE A 122 -11.64 5.22 21.74
N ALA A 123 -11.36 5.76 20.56
CA ALA A 123 -10.39 6.84 20.39
C ALA A 123 -10.70 8.07 21.25
N SER A 124 -11.97 8.50 21.29
CA SER A 124 -12.43 9.60 22.16
C SER A 124 -12.20 9.30 23.63
N ARG A 125 -12.57 8.09 24.09
CA ARG A 125 -12.39 7.66 25.48
C ARG A 125 -10.93 7.63 25.91
N GLU A 126 -10.03 7.21 25.02
CA GLU A 126 -8.59 7.15 25.27
C GLU A 126 -7.86 8.49 25.02
N GLY A 127 -8.63 9.57 24.80
CA GLY A 127 -8.10 10.91 24.59
C GLY A 127 -7.29 11.06 23.31
N VAL A 128 -7.55 10.23 22.29
CA VAL A 128 -6.98 10.38 20.95
C VAL A 128 -7.86 11.39 20.19
N PRO A 129 -7.30 12.52 19.70
CA PRO A 129 -8.10 13.56 19.07
C PRO A 129 -8.90 13.03 17.88
N LEU A 130 -10.19 13.32 17.84
CA LEU A 130 -11.05 13.04 16.68
C LEU A 130 -11.14 14.27 15.78
N LEU A 131 -11.40 14.04 14.49
CA LEU A 131 -11.69 15.13 13.57
C LEU A 131 -12.94 15.87 14.05
N PRO A 132 -12.87 17.21 14.28
CA PRO A 132 -14.00 17.98 14.74
C PRO A 132 -15.18 17.85 13.78
N GLY A 133 -16.37 17.65 14.32
CA GLY A 133 -17.59 17.53 13.55
C GLY A 133 -18.81 17.80 14.42
N SER A 134 -19.95 17.95 13.77
CA SER A 134 -21.23 18.12 14.45
C SER A 134 -21.92 16.77 14.68
N GLY A 135 -22.93 16.77 15.53
CA GLY A 135 -23.99 15.76 15.46
C GLY A 135 -24.86 15.94 14.22
N LEU A 136 -25.99 15.23 14.20
CA LEU A 136 -27.03 15.47 13.20
C LEU A 136 -27.57 16.89 13.33
N LEU A 137 -27.61 17.60 12.21
CA LEU A 137 -28.06 18.98 12.10
C LEU A 137 -29.54 18.98 11.72
N SER A 138 -30.32 19.74 12.47
CA SER A 138 -31.77 19.91 12.27
C SER A 138 -32.13 21.14 11.44
N SER A 139 -31.19 22.08 11.29
CA SER A 139 -31.41 23.35 10.57
C SER A 139 -30.10 23.97 10.06
N ILE A 140 -30.23 24.91 9.13
CA ILE A 140 -29.12 25.71 8.63
C ILE A 140 -28.48 26.60 9.72
N ASP A 141 -29.26 27.13 10.67
CA ASP A 141 -28.72 27.96 11.75
C ASP A 141 -27.83 27.13 12.69
N GLU A 142 -28.23 25.89 12.98
CA GLU A 142 -27.41 24.93 13.71
C GLU A 142 -26.13 24.59 12.94
N ALA A 143 -26.23 24.39 11.62
CA ALA A 143 -25.08 24.14 10.76
C ALA A 143 -24.09 25.31 10.75
N LEU A 144 -24.56 26.55 10.68
CA LEU A 144 -23.72 27.74 10.70
C LEU A 144 -22.99 27.89 12.04
N SER A 145 -23.70 27.66 13.14
CA SER A 145 -23.12 27.72 14.49
C SER A 145 -22.07 26.62 14.70
N ALA A 146 -22.36 25.41 14.22
CA ALA A 146 -21.41 24.30 14.25
C ALA A 146 -20.17 24.58 13.36
N ALA A 147 -20.36 25.14 12.17
CA ALA A 147 -19.27 25.49 11.28
C ALA A 147 -18.36 26.59 11.85
N GLU A 148 -18.92 27.56 12.58
CA GLU A 148 -18.13 28.58 13.27
C GLU A 148 -17.29 27.98 14.41
N ALA A 149 -17.84 27.02 15.16
CA ALA A 149 -17.11 26.31 16.20
C ALA A 149 -16.01 25.37 15.64
N ILE A 150 -16.27 24.73 14.49
CA ILE A 150 -15.31 23.84 13.81
C ILE A 150 -14.21 24.63 13.11
N GLY A 151 -14.57 25.77 12.50
CA GLY A 151 -13.73 26.56 11.61
C GLY A 151 -13.84 26.10 10.15
N TYR A 152 -13.97 27.06 9.24
CA TYR A 152 -13.96 26.81 7.80
C TYR A 152 -12.55 26.50 7.26
N PRO A 153 -12.43 25.73 6.15
CA PRO A 153 -13.52 25.09 5.42
C PRO A 153 -14.07 23.84 6.11
N VAL A 154 -15.37 23.58 5.90
CA VAL A 154 -16.09 22.41 6.44
C VAL A 154 -16.66 21.56 5.32
N MET A 155 -16.76 20.26 5.54
CA MET A 155 -17.42 19.32 4.65
C MET A 155 -18.82 19.03 5.18
N LEU A 156 -19.85 19.45 4.45
CA LEU A 156 -21.22 19.05 4.71
C LEU A 156 -21.44 17.65 4.13
N LYS A 157 -21.97 16.72 4.93
CA LYS A 157 -22.22 15.33 4.53
C LYS A 157 -23.62 14.89 4.93
N SER A 158 -24.20 13.98 4.15
CA SER A 158 -25.39 13.24 4.56
C SER A 158 -25.03 11.88 5.18
N THR A 159 -25.84 11.39 6.10
CA THR A 159 -25.67 10.06 6.72
C THR A 159 -25.82 8.91 5.74
N ALA A 160 -26.59 9.11 4.68
CA ALA A 160 -26.87 8.10 3.66
C ALA A 160 -25.97 8.22 2.41
N GLY A 161 -25.07 9.21 2.35
CA GLY A 161 -24.23 9.50 1.20
C GLY A 161 -22.99 8.61 1.10
N GLY A 162 -22.87 7.86 -0.01
CA GLY A 162 -21.68 7.13 -0.41
C GLY A 162 -21.21 7.55 -1.81
N GLY A 163 -19.92 7.41 -2.11
CA GLY A 163 -19.38 7.63 -3.47
C GLY A 163 -19.35 9.08 -3.95
N GLY A 164 -19.26 10.07 -3.05
CA GLY A 164 -19.21 11.50 -3.40
C GLY A 164 -20.59 12.15 -3.57
N ILE A 165 -21.67 11.37 -3.54
CA ILE A 165 -23.05 11.87 -3.60
C ILE A 165 -23.48 12.28 -2.19
N GLY A 166 -23.98 13.51 -2.04
CA GLY A 166 -24.44 14.02 -0.75
C GLY A 166 -23.34 14.61 0.15
N MET A 167 -22.22 15.05 -0.44
CA MET A 167 -21.19 15.83 0.26
C MET A 167 -20.79 17.09 -0.49
N GLN A 168 -20.49 18.18 0.22
CA GLN A 168 -20.06 19.45 -0.37
C GLN A 168 -19.04 20.13 0.54
N LEU A 169 -17.91 20.51 -0.05
CA LEU A 169 -16.95 21.41 0.58
C LEU A 169 -17.51 22.83 0.62
N CYS A 170 -17.55 23.41 1.81
CA CYS A 170 -18.04 24.76 2.07
C CYS A 170 -16.89 25.59 2.65
N HIS A 171 -16.45 26.63 1.94
CA HIS A 171 -15.35 27.49 2.36
C HIS A 171 -15.80 28.65 3.26
N ASP A 172 -17.09 28.96 3.26
CA ASP A 172 -17.65 30.09 3.96
C ASP A 172 -19.14 29.86 4.29
N PRO A 173 -19.76 30.72 5.12
CA PRO A 173 -21.17 30.64 5.47
C PRO A 173 -22.14 30.73 4.29
N VAL A 174 -21.77 31.40 3.20
CA VAL A 174 -22.64 31.54 2.02
C VAL A 174 -22.70 30.21 1.28
N ALA A 175 -21.54 29.61 1.02
CA ALA A 175 -21.43 28.30 0.41
C ALA A 175 -22.17 27.22 1.22
N LEU A 176 -22.08 27.28 2.56
CA LEU A 176 -22.79 26.34 3.43
C LEU A 176 -24.32 26.47 3.31
N LYS A 177 -24.84 27.70 3.30
CA LYS A 177 -26.28 27.95 3.11
C LYS A 177 -26.79 27.38 1.79
N GLU A 178 -26.07 27.64 0.70
CA GLU A 178 -26.45 27.13 -0.62
C GLU A 178 -26.36 25.60 -0.69
N ALA A 179 -25.39 25.00 0.00
CA ALA A 179 -25.16 23.57 0.03
C ALA A 179 -26.21 22.81 0.85
N PHE A 180 -26.65 23.37 1.97
CA PHE A 180 -27.53 22.70 2.93
C PHE A 180 -28.84 22.23 2.28
N ASP A 181 -29.61 23.15 1.69
CA ASP A 181 -30.89 22.84 1.06
C ASP A 181 -30.72 21.87 -0.13
N ARG A 182 -29.62 22.01 -0.88
CA ARG A 182 -29.33 21.16 -2.04
C ARG A 182 -29.05 19.72 -1.61
N ILE A 183 -28.19 19.53 -0.61
CA ILE A 183 -27.81 18.21 -0.11
C ILE A 183 -28.97 17.56 0.62
N GLU A 184 -29.74 18.31 1.41
CA GLU A 184 -30.91 17.76 2.11
C GLU A 184 -31.91 17.17 1.10
N ARG A 185 -32.25 17.94 0.05
CA ARG A 185 -33.15 17.46 -1.02
C ARG A 185 -32.59 16.24 -1.73
N LEU A 186 -31.31 16.26 -2.09
CA LEU A 186 -30.64 15.15 -2.76
C LEU A 186 -30.63 13.88 -1.90
N SER A 187 -30.36 14.03 -0.60
CA SER A 187 -30.31 12.92 0.34
C SER A 187 -31.68 12.28 0.52
N ARG A 188 -32.74 13.09 0.71
CA ARG A 188 -34.12 12.59 0.80
C ARG A 188 -34.57 11.89 -0.49
N ALA A 189 -34.24 12.47 -1.66
CA ALA A 189 -34.65 11.91 -2.95
C ALA A 189 -33.98 10.56 -3.26
N ASN A 190 -32.72 10.38 -2.88
CA ASN A 190 -31.96 9.18 -3.20
C ASN A 190 -32.03 8.09 -2.12
N PHE A 191 -32.24 8.45 -0.85
CA PHE A 191 -32.04 7.51 0.27
C PHE A 191 -33.16 7.49 1.32
N GLY A 192 -34.24 8.27 1.15
CA GLY A 192 -35.44 8.22 1.99
C GLY A 192 -35.32 8.87 3.37
N GLU A 193 -34.17 8.73 4.04
CA GLU A 193 -33.80 9.44 5.27
C GLU A 193 -32.41 10.08 5.11
N GLY A 194 -32.27 11.35 5.49
CA GLY A 194 -31.07 12.12 5.22
C GLY A 194 -30.72 13.08 6.33
N GLY A 195 -30.15 12.56 7.42
CA GLY A 195 -29.51 13.41 8.42
C GLY A 195 -28.28 14.09 7.81
N LEU A 196 -28.09 15.38 8.09
CA LEU A 196 -26.90 16.12 7.67
C LEU A 196 -25.96 16.33 8.85
N PHE A 197 -24.67 16.36 8.61
CA PHE A 197 -23.67 16.70 9.62
C PHE A 197 -22.47 17.39 8.96
N LEU A 198 -21.69 18.11 9.77
CA LEU A 198 -20.47 18.80 9.36
C LEU A 198 -19.25 18.09 9.92
N GLU A 199 -18.17 18.10 9.16
CA GLU A 199 -16.83 17.73 9.62
C GLU A 199 -15.83 18.78 9.16
N LYS A 200 -14.76 18.98 9.95
CA LYS A 200 -13.62 19.80 9.54
C LYS A 200 -13.04 19.26 8.23
N PHE A 201 -12.83 20.13 7.25
CA PHE A 201 -12.10 19.75 6.05
C PHE A 201 -10.63 20.18 6.17
N VAL A 202 -9.72 19.22 6.11
CA VAL A 202 -8.28 19.49 6.18
C VAL A 202 -7.73 19.60 4.76
N GLU A 203 -7.51 20.83 4.28
CA GLU A 203 -7.13 21.09 2.88
C GLU A 203 -5.77 20.49 2.52
N ARG A 204 -4.78 20.68 3.41
CA ARG A 204 -3.42 20.12 3.33
C ARG A 204 -3.27 18.93 4.28
N ALA A 205 -4.15 17.94 4.09
CA ALA A 205 -4.13 16.73 4.89
C ALA A 205 -2.93 15.86 4.54
N ARG A 206 -2.12 15.55 5.55
CA ARG A 206 -1.12 14.49 5.52
C ARG A 206 -1.71 13.23 6.13
N HIS A 207 -1.39 12.09 5.55
CA HIS A 207 -1.79 10.79 6.06
C HIS A 207 -0.61 10.25 6.87
N ILE A 208 -0.69 10.37 8.19
CA ILE A 208 0.33 9.89 9.11
C ILE A 208 -0.21 8.67 9.83
N GLU A 209 0.59 7.64 9.96
CA GLU A 209 0.15 6.42 10.61
C GLU A 209 1.22 5.88 11.56
N VAL A 210 0.80 5.17 12.60
CA VAL A 210 1.69 4.63 13.62
C VAL A 210 1.59 3.12 13.63
N GLN A 211 2.73 2.45 13.45
CA GLN A 211 2.82 1.01 13.66
C GLN A 211 2.61 0.70 15.13
N ILE A 212 1.65 -0.16 15.45
CA ILE A 212 1.54 -0.75 16.78
C ILE A 212 1.79 -2.25 16.71
N PHE A 213 2.29 -2.82 17.81
CA PHE A 213 2.41 -4.26 17.97
C PHE A 213 2.03 -4.65 19.40
N GLY A 214 1.09 -5.58 19.53
CA GLY A 214 0.62 -6.07 20.82
C GLY A 214 1.04 -7.51 21.10
N ASP A 215 1.43 -7.83 22.33
CA ASP A 215 1.79 -9.19 22.74
C ASP A 215 0.58 -10.07 23.10
N GLY A 216 -0.62 -9.48 23.21
CA GLY A 216 -1.82 -10.17 23.69
C GLY A 216 -1.85 -10.39 25.22
N ARG A 217 -0.86 -9.87 25.95
CA ARG A 217 -0.74 -9.90 27.42
C ARG A 217 -0.98 -8.51 28.04
N GLY A 218 -1.49 -7.57 27.24
CA GLY A 218 -1.80 -6.21 27.64
C GLY A 218 -0.72 -5.18 27.30
N HIS A 219 0.43 -5.60 26.77
CA HIS A 219 1.45 -4.65 26.32
C HIS A 219 1.32 -4.40 24.82
N VAL A 220 1.26 -3.12 24.46
CA VAL A 220 1.31 -2.66 23.07
C VAL A 220 2.38 -1.58 22.97
N VAL A 221 3.26 -1.73 21.98
CA VAL A 221 4.33 -0.78 21.67
C VAL A 221 4.07 -0.09 20.33
N ALA A 222 4.43 1.19 20.23
CA ALA A 222 4.41 1.93 18.98
C ALA A 222 5.81 1.90 18.34
N LEU A 223 5.92 1.41 17.10
CA LEU A 223 7.19 1.19 16.39
C LEU A 223 7.48 2.32 15.39
N GLY A 224 7.25 3.56 15.81
CA GLY A 224 7.42 4.75 14.97
C GLY A 224 6.24 5.04 14.04
N GLU A 225 6.29 6.22 13.43
CA GLU A 225 5.30 6.70 12.48
C GLU A 225 5.77 6.62 11.02
N ARG A 226 4.82 6.58 10.09
CA ARG A 226 5.06 6.65 8.65
C ARG A 226 4.24 7.79 8.05
N ASP A 227 4.83 8.52 7.12
CA ASP A 227 4.11 9.43 6.24
C ASP A 227 3.73 8.68 4.97
N CYS A 228 2.42 8.55 4.75
CA CYS A 228 1.82 7.89 3.60
C CYS A 228 1.04 8.88 2.72
N SER A 229 1.36 10.18 2.79
CA SER A 229 0.60 11.25 2.12
C SER A 229 0.75 11.25 0.61
N VAL A 230 1.78 10.62 0.06
CA VAL A 230 1.97 10.56 -1.39
C VAL A 230 1.04 9.48 -1.96
N GLN A 231 -0.18 9.91 -2.31
CA GLN A 231 -1.27 9.04 -2.73
C GLN A 231 -1.86 9.47 -4.06
N ARG A 232 -2.44 8.51 -4.77
CA ARG A 232 -3.23 8.72 -5.99
C ARG A 232 -4.57 8.01 -5.83
N ARG A 233 -5.70 8.73 -5.92
CA ARG A 233 -7.04 8.15 -5.72
C ARG A 233 -7.12 7.30 -4.44
N ASN A 234 -6.61 7.83 -3.33
CA ASN A 234 -6.53 7.18 -2.02
C ASN A 234 -5.61 5.93 -1.95
N GLN A 235 -4.86 5.61 -3.00
CA GLN A 235 -3.85 4.56 -3.00
C GLN A 235 -2.49 5.14 -2.65
N LYS A 236 -1.84 4.64 -1.59
CA LYS A 236 -0.48 5.01 -1.18
C LYS A 236 0.53 4.55 -2.24
N ILE A 237 1.42 5.46 -2.67
CA ILE A 237 2.40 5.22 -3.75
C ILE A 237 3.84 5.27 -3.24
N ILE A 238 4.13 6.23 -2.37
CA ILE A 238 5.42 6.38 -1.68
C ILE A 238 5.14 6.58 -0.21
N GLU A 239 5.88 5.86 0.63
CA GLU A 239 5.80 5.96 2.09
C GLU A 239 7.19 6.19 2.67
N GLU A 240 7.28 7.00 3.72
CA GLU A 240 8.56 7.25 4.38
C GLU A 240 8.44 7.29 5.90
N THR A 241 9.53 6.93 6.58
CA THR A 241 9.69 7.08 8.03
C THR A 241 11.08 7.62 8.35
N PRO A 242 11.24 8.51 9.34
CA PRO A 242 10.16 9.20 10.06
C PRO A 242 9.40 10.18 9.17
N ALA A 243 8.20 10.59 9.59
CA ALA A 243 7.42 11.56 8.85
C ALA A 243 8.12 12.95 8.87
N PRO A 244 8.35 13.59 7.70
CA PRO A 244 9.11 14.83 7.63
C PRO A 244 8.39 15.98 8.34
N GLY A 245 9.14 16.88 8.98
CA GLY A 245 8.58 18.11 9.57
C GLY A 245 7.71 17.93 10.83
N LEU A 246 7.52 16.72 11.36
CA LEU A 246 6.85 16.55 12.66
C LEU A 246 7.77 16.95 13.81
N THR A 247 7.25 17.79 14.70
CA THR A 247 7.93 18.13 15.97
C THR A 247 8.08 16.89 16.86
N ALA A 248 9.05 16.92 17.78
CA ALA A 248 9.24 15.82 18.74
C ALA A 248 8.01 15.63 19.64
N GLU A 249 7.30 16.72 19.98
CA GLU A 249 6.09 16.68 20.79
C GLU A 249 4.93 16.03 20.04
N THR A 250 4.65 16.46 18.81
CA THR A 250 3.61 15.87 17.96
C THR A 250 3.87 14.38 17.73
N ARG A 251 5.12 14.02 17.41
CA ARG A 251 5.51 12.62 17.22
C ARG A 251 5.25 11.80 18.47
N ARG A 252 5.69 12.28 19.65
CA ARG A 252 5.41 11.60 20.91
C ARG A 252 3.91 11.44 21.16
N ALA A 253 3.12 12.49 20.92
CA ALA A 253 1.67 12.43 21.09
C ALA A 253 0.97 11.41 20.17
N LEU A 254 1.42 11.30 18.90
CA LEU A 254 0.95 10.29 17.96
C LEU A 254 1.27 8.87 18.46
N LEU A 255 2.54 8.63 18.83
CA LEU A 255 3.01 7.31 19.29
C LEU A 255 2.32 6.89 20.58
N ASP A 256 2.24 7.79 21.57
CA ASP A 256 1.58 7.52 22.85
C ASP A 256 0.08 7.30 22.66
N GLY A 257 -0.57 8.09 21.80
CA GLY A 257 -1.99 7.95 21.48
C GLY A 257 -2.31 6.60 20.84
N ALA A 258 -1.51 6.19 19.84
CA ALA A 258 -1.67 4.91 19.17
C ALA A 258 -1.42 3.72 20.13
N ALA A 259 -0.38 3.79 20.97
CA ALA A 259 -0.09 2.76 21.95
C ALA A 259 -1.21 2.63 23.00
N ARG A 260 -1.69 3.75 23.56
CA ARG A 260 -2.84 3.77 24.49
C ARG A 260 -4.09 3.16 23.86
N LEU A 261 -4.38 3.51 22.61
CA LEU A 261 -5.54 2.97 21.88
C LEU A 261 -5.48 1.45 21.81
N GLY A 262 -4.33 0.88 21.42
CA GLY A 262 -4.13 -0.57 21.39
C GLY A 262 -4.20 -1.21 22.79
N GLN A 263 -3.57 -0.60 23.80
CA GLN A 263 -3.58 -1.09 25.18
C GLN A 263 -5.00 -1.16 25.75
N SER A 264 -5.86 -0.18 25.43
CA SER A 264 -7.22 -0.09 25.98
C SER A 264 -8.12 -1.29 25.66
N ILE A 265 -7.80 -2.04 24.60
CA ILE A 265 -8.52 -3.27 24.23
C ILE A 265 -7.66 -4.53 24.37
N GLY A 266 -6.42 -4.40 24.87
CA GLY A 266 -5.46 -5.50 24.92
C GLY A 266 -5.15 -6.03 23.52
N TYR A 267 -4.93 -5.12 22.56
CA TYR A 267 -4.67 -5.44 21.16
C TYR A 267 -3.53 -6.45 21.02
N THR A 268 -3.61 -7.29 19.99
CA THR A 268 -2.64 -8.36 19.77
C THR A 268 -2.15 -8.34 18.32
N ASN A 269 -0.90 -8.78 18.13
CA ASN A 269 -0.24 -8.88 16.84
C ASN A 269 0.01 -7.50 16.19
N ALA A 270 0.24 -7.46 14.88
CA ALA A 270 0.50 -6.21 14.15
C ALA A 270 -0.80 -5.41 13.90
N GLY A 271 -0.71 -4.09 14.01
CA GLY A 271 -1.78 -3.17 13.63
C GLY A 271 -1.23 -1.80 13.28
N THR A 272 -2.02 -0.95 12.64
CA THR A 272 -1.62 0.43 12.36
C THR A 272 -2.76 1.38 12.69
N VAL A 273 -2.44 2.42 13.46
CA VAL A 273 -3.37 3.51 13.77
C VAL A 273 -3.12 4.64 12.78
N GLU A 274 -4.12 4.97 11.97
CA GLU A 274 -4.02 6.02 10.95
C GLU A 274 -4.58 7.36 11.46
N PHE A 275 -3.95 8.44 11.03
CA PHE A 275 -4.28 9.80 11.40
C PHE A 275 -4.29 10.72 10.19
N VAL A 276 -5.22 11.68 10.20
CA VAL A 276 -5.14 12.88 9.36
C VAL A 276 -4.37 13.94 10.12
N TYR A 277 -3.23 14.37 9.60
CA TYR A 277 -2.43 15.48 10.10
C TYR A 277 -2.70 16.74 9.28
N ASP A 278 -3.05 17.82 9.97
CA ASP A 278 -3.25 19.15 9.39
C ASP A 278 -1.92 19.90 9.39
N ASP A 279 -1.28 19.93 8.22
CA ASP A 279 0.04 20.54 8.02
C ASP A 279 0.08 22.04 8.37
N ALA A 280 -1.06 22.73 8.27
CA ALA A 280 -1.16 24.16 8.58
C ALA A 280 -1.20 24.44 10.09
N THR A 281 -1.81 23.56 10.88
CA THR A 281 -2.02 23.79 12.32
C THR A 281 -1.14 22.92 13.21
N GLY A 282 -0.56 21.85 12.67
CA GLY A 282 0.16 20.84 13.44
C GLY A 282 -0.74 19.90 14.24
N ALA A 283 -2.07 20.00 14.07
CA ALA A 283 -3.02 19.11 14.71
C ALA A 283 -3.11 17.76 13.97
N PHE A 284 -3.39 16.69 14.71
CA PHE A 284 -3.68 15.38 14.12
C PHE A 284 -5.00 14.84 14.65
N TYR A 285 -5.63 13.99 13.86
CA TYR A 285 -6.95 13.44 14.14
C TYR A 285 -6.98 11.96 13.77
N PHE A 286 -7.49 11.12 14.66
CA PHE A 286 -7.71 9.69 14.41
C PHE A 286 -8.61 9.48 13.19
N LEU A 287 -8.18 8.57 12.31
CA LEU A 287 -8.90 8.17 11.11
C LEU A 287 -9.49 6.76 11.28
N GLU A 288 -8.61 5.77 11.40
CA GLU A 288 -8.98 4.36 11.51
C GLU A 288 -7.85 3.51 12.12
N VAL A 289 -8.13 2.23 12.38
CA VAL A 289 -7.11 1.24 12.70
C VAL A 289 -7.18 0.12 11.68
N ASN A 290 -6.05 -0.15 11.02
CA ASN A 290 -5.87 -1.32 10.19
C ASN A 290 -5.45 -2.49 11.09
N THR A 291 -6.29 -3.51 11.20
CA THR A 291 -6.12 -4.66 12.10
C THR A 291 -5.32 -5.79 11.43
N ARG A 292 -4.21 -5.40 10.80
CA ARG A 292 -3.33 -6.28 10.03
C ARG A 292 -1.97 -5.64 9.78
N LEU A 293 -1.06 -6.41 9.20
CA LEU A 293 0.15 -5.87 8.59
C LEU A 293 -0.23 -4.98 7.38
N GLN A 294 0.55 -3.94 7.13
CA GLN A 294 0.40 -3.06 5.96
C GLN A 294 1.51 -3.29 4.93
N VAL A 295 1.30 -2.79 3.72
CA VAL A 295 2.23 -2.96 2.59
C VAL A 295 3.58 -2.29 2.90
N GLU A 296 3.52 -1.14 3.53
CA GLU A 296 4.58 -0.21 3.93
C GLU A 296 5.31 -0.57 5.23
N HIS A 297 5.00 -1.71 5.86
CA HIS A 297 5.68 -2.15 7.08
C HIS A 297 7.21 -2.20 6.94
N GLY A 298 7.72 -2.45 5.73
CA GLY A 298 9.14 -2.56 5.43
C GLY A 298 9.95 -1.30 5.79
N VAL A 299 9.38 -0.09 5.66
CA VAL A 299 10.11 1.12 6.07
C VAL A 299 10.31 1.19 7.59
N THR A 300 9.34 0.69 8.36
CA THR A 300 9.46 0.56 9.82
C THR A 300 10.53 -0.47 10.18
N GLU A 301 10.56 -1.62 9.50
CA GLU A 301 11.58 -2.65 9.76
C GLU A 301 13.00 -2.12 9.51
N GLU A 302 13.22 -1.34 8.43
CA GLU A 302 14.54 -0.77 8.12
C GLU A 302 15.08 0.12 9.23
N VAL A 303 14.25 0.97 9.84
CA VAL A 303 14.70 1.91 10.87
C VAL A 303 14.70 1.33 12.28
N THR A 304 13.95 0.25 12.52
CA THR A 304 13.87 -0.39 13.85
C THR A 304 14.73 -1.64 13.98
N GLY A 305 15.08 -2.29 12.87
CA GLY A 305 15.72 -3.61 12.85
C GLY A 305 14.80 -4.74 13.30
N ILE A 306 13.49 -4.48 13.46
CA ILE A 306 12.49 -5.46 13.87
C ILE A 306 11.92 -6.13 12.62
N ASP A 307 11.93 -7.45 12.56
CA ASP A 307 11.17 -8.20 11.56
C ASP A 307 9.73 -8.39 12.08
N LEU A 308 8.79 -7.63 11.50
CA LEU A 308 7.40 -7.61 11.95
C LEU A 308 6.71 -8.93 11.66
N VAL A 309 7.01 -9.59 10.54
CA VAL A 309 6.43 -10.92 10.23
C VAL A 309 6.91 -11.98 11.24
N GLU A 310 8.19 -11.93 11.62
CA GLU A 310 8.74 -12.81 12.66
C GLU A 310 8.03 -12.56 13.99
N TRP A 311 7.84 -11.30 14.38
CA TRP A 311 7.06 -10.95 15.58
C TRP A 311 5.62 -11.43 15.51
N MET A 312 4.96 -11.32 14.35
CA MET A 312 3.60 -11.85 14.17
C MET A 312 3.55 -13.35 14.49
N ILE A 313 4.54 -14.11 14.00
CA ILE A 313 4.66 -15.55 14.24
C ILE A 313 4.98 -15.87 15.70
N LEU A 314 5.96 -15.17 16.31
CA LEU A 314 6.34 -15.35 17.71
C LEU A 314 5.17 -15.04 18.66
N GLN A 315 4.41 -13.98 18.37
CA GLN A 315 3.24 -13.62 19.14
C GLN A 315 2.15 -14.69 19.03
N ALA A 316 1.84 -15.16 17.82
CA ALA A 316 0.85 -16.22 17.61
C ALA A 316 1.27 -17.55 18.26
N ALA A 317 2.58 -17.81 18.39
CA ALA A 317 3.12 -18.96 19.11
C ALA A 317 3.15 -18.78 20.65
N GLY A 318 2.81 -17.59 21.17
CA GLY A 318 2.84 -17.26 22.60
C GLY A 318 4.24 -16.98 23.16
N GLU A 319 5.22 -16.73 22.30
CA GLU A 319 6.65 -16.58 22.64
C GLU A 319 7.11 -15.12 22.71
N LEU A 320 6.30 -14.15 22.25
CA LEU A 320 6.63 -12.73 22.30
C LEU A 320 6.27 -12.11 23.67
N ASP A 321 7.21 -11.37 24.26
CA ASP A 321 7.00 -10.56 25.47
C ASP A 321 7.51 -9.13 25.23
N LEU A 322 6.62 -8.15 25.44
CA LEU A 322 6.90 -6.74 25.16
C LEU A 322 6.97 -5.87 26.43
N ALA A 323 6.84 -6.44 27.63
CA ALA A 323 6.74 -5.67 28.89
C ALA A 323 7.87 -4.63 29.06
N ASP A 324 9.11 -5.07 28.83
CA ASP A 324 10.31 -4.25 28.96
C ASP A 324 10.87 -3.77 27.62
N PHE A 325 10.16 -4.04 26.52
CA PHE A 325 10.62 -3.60 25.20
C PHE A 325 10.49 -2.09 25.06
N ARG A 326 11.56 -1.45 24.59
CA ARG A 326 11.57 -0.02 24.25
C ARG A 326 12.04 0.13 22.81
N PRO A 327 11.16 0.58 21.90
CA PRO A 327 11.51 0.71 20.49
C PRO A 327 12.61 1.75 20.30
N ARG A 328 13.53 1.47 19.38
CA ARG A 328 14.53 2.42 18.90
C ARG A 328 14.37 2.53 17.41
N CYS A 329 14.28 3.76 16.90
CA CYS A 329 14.27 4.05 15.48
C CYS A 329 15.54 4.82 15.15
N ASP A 330 16.26 4.38 14.12
CA ASP A 330 17.51 4.99 13.67
C ASP A 330 17.56 5.12 12.15
N GLY A 331 17.88 6.34 11.69
CA GLY A 331 17.91 6.71 10.29
C GLY A 331 16.54 7.03 9.70
N ALA A 332 16.47 6.97 8.37
CA ALA A 332 15.24 7.16 7.60
C ALA A 332 15.12 6.06 6.54
N SER A 333 13.89 5.74 6.17
CA SER A 333 13.58 4.78 5.13
C SER A 333 12.48 5.30 4.22
N ILE A 334 12.61 5.02 2.93
CA ILE A 334 11.62 5.36 1.89
C ILE A 334 11.26 4.07 1.16
N GLN A 335 9.97 3.88 0.90
CA GLN A 335 9.44 2.84 0.04
C GLN A 335 8.75 3.46 -1.18
N ALA A 336 8.94 2.86 -2.35
CA ALA A 336 8.19 3.17 -3.56
C ALA A 336 7.50 1.90 -4.08
N ARG A 337 6.20 2.01 -4.43
CA ARG A 337 5.42 0.93 -5.03
C ARG A 337 5.49 1.00 -6.55
N LEU A 338 6.14 0.00 -7.15
CA LEU A 338 6.22 -0.16 -8.59
C LEU A 338 4.98 -0.92 -9.08
N TYR A 339 4.16 -0.25 -9.88
CA TYR A 339 2.92 -0.76 -10.43
C TYR A 339 3.00 -0.96 -11.93
N CYS A 340 2.33 -2.00 -12.42
CA CYS A 340 2.08 -2.25 -13.83
C CYS A 340 0.88 -1.42 -14.30
N GLU A 341 1.10 -0.13 -14.51
CA GLU A 341 0.09 0.84 -14.90
C GLU A 341 0.72 1.87 -15.83
N ASP A 342 -0.06 2.47 -16.72
CA ASP A 342 0.39 3.51 -17.65
C ASP A 342 -0.02 4.92 -17.19
N PRO A 343 0.90 5.73 -16.63
CA PRO A 343 0.59 7.10 -16.23
C PRO A 343 0.15 8.00 -17.39
N GLY A 344 0.62 7.75 -18.61
CA GLY A 344 0.24 8.49 -19.83
C GLY A 344 -1.21 8.25 -20.24
N ARG A 345 -1.80 7.13 -19.81
CA ARG A 345 -3.21 6.76 -20.03
C ARG A 345 -4.06 6.83 -18.77
N GLY A 346 -3.73 7.75 -17.86
CA GLY A 346 -4.50 7.94 -16.64
C GLY A 346 -4.41 6.75 -15.68
N PHE A 347 -3.27 6.06 -15.68
CA PHE A 347 -2.94 4.91 -14.84
C PHE A 347 -3.82 3.69 -15.08
N GLN A 348 -4.18 3.43 -16.34
CA GLN A 348 -4.82 2.16 -16.70
C GLN A 348 -3.86 1.00 -16.39
N PRO A 349 -4.35 -0.11 -15.82
CA PRO A 349 -3.54 -1.31 -15.62
C PRO A 349 -2.91 -1.79 -16.93
N SER A 350 -1.64 -2.13 -16.88
CA SER A 350 -0.92 -2.79 -17.97
C SER A 350 -0.80 -4.28 -17.64
N THR A 351 -0.95 -5.13 -18.63
CA THR A 351 -0.90 -6.60 -18.48
C THR A 351 -0.05 -7.19 -19.59
N GLY A 352 0.50 -8.37 -19.35
CA GLY A 352 1.36 -9.06 -20.32
C GLY A 352 2.61 -9.67 -19.67
N VAL A 353 3.48 -10.19 -20.50
CA VAL A 353 4.70 -10.90 -20.07
C VAL A 353 5.84 -9.91 -19.87
N LEU A 354 6.51 -10.01 -18.72
CA LEU A 354 7.71 -9.24 -18.45
C LEU A 354 8.88 -9.76 -19.29
N THR A 355 9.26 -9.02 -20.33
CA THR A 355 10.42 -9.36 -21.18
C THR A 355 11.75 -9.00 -20.54
N GLU A 356 11.75 -8.00 -19.67
CA GLU A 356 12.87 -7.59 -18.81
C GLU A 356 12.36 -7.34 -17.38
N CYS A 357 13.12 -7.82 -16.39
CA CYS A 357 12.89 -7.52 -14.99
C CYS A 357 14.25 -7.38 -14.29
N VAL A 358 14.74 -6.15 -14.18
CA VAL A 358 15.99 -5.80 -13.49
C VAL A 358 15.63 -4.94 -12.29
N LEU A 359 15.79 -5.51 -11.10
CA LEU A 359 15.49 -4.85 -9.83
C LEU A 359 16.80 -4.42 -9.14
N PRO A 360 16.79 -3.35 -8.33
CA PRO A 360 17.99 -2.76 -7.77
C PRO A 360 18.59 -3.64 -6.66
N ALA A 361 19.84 -4.11 -6.87
CA ALA A 361 20.52 -4.99 -5.91
C ALA A 361 20.92 -4.31 -4.59
N ALA A 362 21.13 -2.99 -4.59
CA ALA A 362 21.52 -2.22 -3.41
C ALA A 362 20.33 -1.79 -2.54
N ALA A 363 19.11 -2.11 -2.94
CA ALA A 363 17.88 -1.84 -2.20
C ALA A 363 17.27 -3.14 -1.68
N ARG A 364 16.46 -3.04 -0.63
CA ARG A 364 15.57 -4.14 -0.26
C ARG A 364 14.41 -4.15 -1.24
N VAL A 365 14.23 -5.27 -1.94
CA VAL A 365 13.14 -5.44 -2.91
C VAL A 365 12.21 -6.56 -2.48
N GLU A 366 10.94 -6.22 -2.37
CA GLU A 366 9.85 -7.14 -2.04
C GLU A 366 9.03 -7.36 -3.32
N THR A 367 9.17 -8.52 -3.96
CA THR A 367 8.55 -8.79 -5.26
C THR A 367 8.01 -10.22 -5.38
N TRP A 368 7.20 -10.44 -6.41
CA TRP A 368 6.70 -11.74 -6.84
C TRP A 368 6.92 -12.00 -8.34
N VAL A 369 7.57 -11.06 -9.02
CA VAL A 369 7.77 -11.11 -10.46
C VAL A 369 9.24 -11.31 -10.79
N GLU A 370 9.47 -11.96 -11.92
CA GLU A 370 10.77 -12.10 -12.55
C GLU A 370 10.61 -11.99 -14.08
N ARG A 371 11.73 -12.09 -14.80
CA ARG A 371 11.68 -12.14 -16.27
C ARG A 371 10.88 -13.36 -16.70
N GLY A 372 9.89 -13.17 -17.56
CA GLY A 372 8.98 -14.20 -18.03
C GLY A 372 7.67 -14.29 -17.25
N THR A 373 7.53 -13.60 -16.11
CA THR A 373 6.26 -13.57 -15.38
C THR A 373 5.17 -12.89 -16.21
N GLU A 374 3.98 -13.49 -16.26
CA GLU A 374 2.79 -12.88 -16.83
C GLU A 374 2.03 -12.08 -15.76
N VAL A 375 1.81 -10.79 -16.03
CA VAL A 375 1.00 -9.91 -15.20
C VAL A 375 -0.44 -9.95 -15.70
N THR A 376 -1.34 -10.52 -14.90
CA THR A 376 -2.75 -10.74 -15.26
C THR A 376 -3.66 -9.59 -14.78
N PRO A 377 -4.87 -9.41 -15.35
CA PRO A 377 -5.80 -8.36 -14.93
C PRO A 377 -6.61 -8.71 -13.67
N TYR A 378 -6.42 -9.88 -13.07
CA TYR A 378 -7.29 -10.38 -11.99
C TYR A 378 -7.00 -9.78 -10.62
N TYR A 379 -5.80 -9.23 -10.41
CA TYR A 379 -5.32 -8.80 -9.09
C TYR A 379 -4.69 -7.41 -9.13
N ASP A 380 -4.28 -6.93 -7.95
CA ASP A 380 -3.52 -5.69 -7.82
C ASP A 380 -2.25 -5.72 -8.70
N PRO A 381 -1.97 -4.65 -9.49
CA PRO A 381 -0.88 -4.63 -10.46
C PRO A 381 0.49 -4.29 -9.83
N MET A 382 0.66 -4.31 -8.51
CA MET A 382 1.96 -4.02 -7.88
C MET A 382 2.98 -5.11 -8.20
N LEU A 383 4.06 -4.75 -8.88
CA LEU A 383 5.16 -5.65 -9.24
C LEU A 383 6.15 -5.81 -8.10
N ALA A 384 6.50 -4.70 -7.44
CA ALA A 384 7.50 -4.70 -6.39
C ALA A 384 7.34 -3.52 -5.44
N LYS A 385 7.85 -3.69 -4.22
CA LYS A 385 8.16 -2.59 -3.31
C LYS A 385 9.67 -2.44 -3.29
N ILE A 386 10.15 -1.24 -3.60
CA ILE A 386 11.56 -0.89 -3.52
C ILE A 386 11.74 -0.08 -2.25
N ILE A 387 12.55 -0.57 -1.33
CA ILE A 387 12.73 -0.02 0.01
C ILE A 387 14.22 0.30 0.20
N VAL A 388 14.52 1.50 0.68
CA VAL A 388 15.90 1.92 0.98
C VAL A 388 15.97 2.57 2.35
N ARG A 389 17.11 2.37 3.02
CA ARG A 389 17.47 3.03 4.27
C ARG A 389 18.63 4.00 4.07
N GLY A 390 18.57 5.16 4.71
CA GLY A 390 19.67 6.11 4.85
C GLY A 390 19.90 6.51 6.31
N ALA A 391 21.04 7.13 6.60
CA ALA A 391 21.33 7.69 7.93
C ALA A 391 20.41 8.88 8.27
N ASP A 392 19.90 9.54 7.23
CA ASP A 392 18.87 10.57 7.30
C ASP A 392 18.01 10.51 6.03
N ARG A 393 16.99 11.38 5.98
CA ARG A 393 16.06 11.45 4.84
C ARG A 393 16.75 11.80 3.52
N ALA A 394 17.77 12.67 3.53
CA ALA A 394 18.48 13.09 2.32
C ALA A 394 19.29 11.92 1.73
N ALA A 395 19.94 11.14 2.59
CA ALA A 395 20.65 9.92 2.21
C ALA A 395 19.68 8.84 1.68
N ALA A 396 18.53 8.66 2.33
CA ALA A 396 17.49 7.73 1.86
C ALA A 396 16.93 8.15 0.48
N LEU A 397 16.67 9.45 0.29
CA LEU A 397 16.21 9.98 -1.00
C LEU A 397 17.22 9.75 -2.12
N THR A 398 18.51 9.99 -1.85
CA THR A 398 19.59 9.73 -2.83
C THR A 398 19.61 8.25 -3.21
N ARG A 399 19.59 7.35 -2.22
CA ARG A 399 19.55 5.91 -2.45
C ARG A 399 18.31 5.46 -3.23
N MET A 400 17.15 6.06 -2.96
CA MET A 400 15.92 5.72 -3.69
C MET A 400 16.02 6.16 -5.15
N ARG A 401 16.56 7.35 -5.42
CA ARG A 401 16.81 7.82 -6.80
C ARG A 401 17.74 6.86 -7.54
N ASP A 402 18.82 6.42 -6.93
CA ASP A 402 19.77 5.46 -7.52
C ASP A 402 19.10 4.09 -7.76
N ALA A 403 18.31 3.60 -6.80
CA ALA A 403 17.57 2.37 -6.93
C ALA A 403 16.59 2.44 -8.10
N LEU A 404 15.75 3.48 -8.18
CA LEU A 404 14.81 3.65 -9.28
C LEU A 404 15.51 3.88 -10.63
N ALA A 405 16.67 4.51 -10.67
CA ALA A 405 17.44 4.73 -11.90
C ALA A 405 17.98 3.42 -12.49
N THR A 406 18.35 2.46 -11.64
CA THR A 406 18.88 1.15 -12.05
C THR A 406 17.79 0.11 -12.34
N THR A 407 16.57 0.31 -11.82
CA THR A 407 15.41 -0.52 -12.15
C THR A 407 15.06 -0.45 -13.65
N ARG A 408 14.83 -1.61 -14.27
CA ARG A 408 14.27 -1.75 -15.62
C ARG A 408 13.18 -2.81 -15.65
N ILE A 409 12.04 -2.48 -16.22
CA ILE A 409 10.93 -3.41 -16.47
C ILE A 409 10.54 -3.24 -17.94
N GLY A 410 10.41 -4.34 -18.66
CA GLY A 410 10.07 -4.35 -20.08
C GLY A 410 8.94 -5.33 -20.39
N GLY A 411 8.24 -5.12 -21.51
CA GLY A 411 7.10 -5.92 -21.94
C GLY A 411 5.74 -5.35 -21.54
N VAL A 412 5.71 -4.45 -20.55
CA VAL A 412 4.51 -3.78 -20.03
C VAL A 412 4.84 -2.33 -19.66
N GLU A 413 3.81 -1.49 -19.56
CA GLU A 413 3.97 -0.14 -19.00
C GLU A 413 3.96 -0.16 -17.47
N THR A 414 4.72 0.75 -16.88
CA THR A 414 4.84 0.87 -15.42
C THR A 414 4.84 2.32 -14.97
N ASN A 415 4.51 2.54 -13.70
CA ASN A 415 4.62 3.84 -13.06
C ASN A 415 6.08 4.27 -12.77
N LEU A 416 7.11 3.52 -13.19
CA LEU A 416 8.51 3.75 -12.82
C LEU A 416 9.00 5.17 -13.16
N ARG A 417 8.70 5.66 -14.38
CA ARG A 417 9.08 7.03 -14.79
C ARG A 417 8.35 8.09 -13.96
N TYR A 418 7.12 7.82 -13.56
CA TYR A 418 6.34 8.70 -12.70
C TYR A 418 6.92 8.75 -11.29
N LEU A 419 7.30 7.61 -10.70
CA LEU A 419 7.99 7.55 -9.41
C LEU A 419 9.28 8.40 -9.41
N ARG A 420 10.08 8.31 -10.48
CA ARG A 420 11.28 9.15 -10.66
C ARG A 420 10.94 10.65 -10.66
N GLN A 421 9.86 11.05 -11.32
CA GLN A 421 9.42 12.45 -11.34
C GLN A 421 8.93 12.92 -9.97
N ILE A 422 8.17 12.09 -9.24
CA ILE A 422 7.72 12.42 -7.88
C ILE A 422 8.91 12.70 -6.97
N LEU A 423 9.91 11.81 -6.94
CA LEU A 423 11.09 11.96 -6.10
C LEU A 423 11.97 13.16 -6.47
N ASN A 424 11.86 13.67 -7.69
CA ASN A 424 12.56 14.87 -8.16
C ASN A 424 11.72 16.15 -8.05
N SER A 425 10.46 16.05 -7.63
CA SER A 425 9.63 17.22 -7.37
C SER A 425 10.14 17.99 -6.16
N GLU A 426 9.99 19.32 -6.21
CA GLU A 426 10.40 20.21 -5.13
C GLU A 426 9.65 19.88 -3.83
N ALA A 427 8.33 19.71 -3.92
CA ALA A 427 7.48 19.44 -2.77
C ALA A 427 7.85 18.11 -2.07
N PHE A 428 8.22 17.04 -2.82
CA PHE A 428 8.69 15.81 -2.20
C PHE A 428 10.07 16.00 -1.57
N THR A 429 10.99 16.65 -2.28
CA THR A 429 12.36 16.88 -1.80
C THR A 429 12.37 17.68 -0.49
N GLN A 430 11.48 18.66 -0.35
CA GLN A 430 11.33 19.47 0.87
C GLN A 430 10.53 18.78 1.99
N GLY A 431 9.88 17.65 1.72
CA GLY A 431 8.99 16.98 2.67
C GLY A 431 7.64 17.68 2.86
N ALA A 432 7.26 18.57 1.95
CA ALA A 432 5.99 19.29 1.92
C ALA A 432 4.89 18.46 1.22
N VAL A 433 4.77 17.19 1.59
CA VAL A 433 3.83 16.23 1.00
C VAL A 433 2.43 16.38 1.63
N TYR A 434 1.39 16.06 0.86
CA TYR A 434 0.00 16.00 1.31
C TYR A 434 -0.80 15.10 0.36
N THR A 435 -1.97 14.63 0.79
CA THR A 435 -2.79 13.60 0.11
C THR A 435 -3.19 13.92 -1.33
N ARG A 436 -3.29 15.21 -1.69
CA ARG A 436 -3.64 15.68 -3.05
C ARG A 436 -2.43 16.18 -3.86
N MET A 437 -1.21 16.05 -3.34
CA MET A 437 0.01 16.54 -3.98
C MET A 437 0.21 16.00 -5.41
N LEU A 438 -0.16 14.74 -5.65
CA LEU A 438 0.03 14.13 -6.96
C LEU A 438 -0.90 14.71 -8.05
N GLU A 439 -1.97 15.40 -7.67
CA GLU A 439 -2.85 16.12 -8.61
C GLU A 439 -2.16 17.33 -9.24
N THR A 440 -1.12 17.86 -8.59
CA THR A 440 -0.35 19.01 -9.09
C THR A 440 0.91 18.61 -9.86
N ILE A 441 1.20 17.30 -9.98
CA ILE A 441 2.37 16.79 -10.70
C ILE A 441 1.92 16.36 -12.10
N GLU A 442 2.30 17.13 -13.11
CA GLU A 442 2.11 16.77 -14.51
C GLU A 442 3.10 15.65 -14.90
N TYR A 443 2.59 14.49 -15.32
CA TYR A 443 3.43 13.42 -15.83
C TYR A 443 3.93 13.75 -17.23
N ARG A 444 5.25 13.71 -17.42
CA ARG A 444 5.90 13.92 -18.72
C ARG A 444 6.70 12.71 -19.14
N THR A 445 6.57 12.29 -20.39
CA THR A 445 7.37 11.20 -20.94
C THR A 445 7.61 11.43 -22.42
N ASP A 446 8.82 11.11 -22.87
CA ASP A 446 9.16 11.03 -24.29
C ASP A 446 8.85 9.59 -24.73
N SER A 447 7.61 9.34 -25.12
CA SER A 447 7.15 8.02 -25.59
C SER A 447 6.62 8.09 -27.02
N ILE A 448 6.75 6.96 -27.72
CA ILE A 448 6.15 6.75 -29.04
C ILE A 448 5.16 5.61 -28.88
N GLU A 449 3.92 5.84 -29.32
CA GLU A 449 2.92 4.80 -29.46
C GLU A 449 2.82 4.34 -30.91
N VAL A 450 2.97 3.04 -31.13
CA VAL A 450 2.72 2.43 -32.44
C VAL A 450 1.24 2.05 -32.50
N ILE A 451 0.41 2.89 -33.13
CA ILE A 451 -1.04 2.68 -33.27
C ILE A 451 -1.34 1.55 -34.26
N ASP A 452 -0.62 1.53 -35.39
CA ASP A 452 -0.68 0.48 -36.40
C ASP A 452 0.73 0.16 -36.87
N GLY A 453 1.12 -1.11 -36.72
CA GLY A 453 2.42 -1.61 -37.13
C GLY A 453 2.38 -2.13 -38.55
N GLY A 454 3.39 -1.83 -39.37
CA GLY A 454 3.49 -2.34 -40.73
C GLY A 454 4.86 -2.92 -41.04
N THR A 455 5.05 -3.36 -42.29
CA THR A 455 6.34 -3.85 -42.80
C THR A 455 7.45 -2.79 -42.77
N GLN A 456 7.09 -1.51 -42.59
CA GLN A 456 8.02 -0.39 -42.43
C GLN A 456 8.30 -0.04 -40.96
N THR A 457 7.62 -0.67 -40.00
CA THR A 457 7.84 -0.47 -38.56
C THR A 457 8.81 -1.54 -38.05
N THR A 458 10.09 -1.36 -38.36
CA THR A 458 11.14 -2.34 -38.03
C THR A 458 12.01 -1.86 -36.88
N VAL A 459 12.30 -2.73 -35.93
CA VAL A 459 13.43 -2.55 -34.99
C VAL A 459 14.68 -3.15 -35.62
N GLN A 460 15.75 -2.39 -35.73
CA GLN A 460 17.01 -2.77 -36.38
C GLN A 460 18.13 -2.93 -35.35
N ASP A 461 18.82 -4.07 -35.39
CA ASP A 461 19.94 -4.38 -34.50
C ASP A 461 21.28 -4.14 -35.20
N PHE A 462 22.27 -3.60 -34.47
CA PHE A 462 23.67 -3.58 -34.91
C PHE A 462 24.58 -4.30 -33.89
N PRO A 463 25.44 -5.26 -34.34
CA PRO A 463 25.51 -5.81 -35.69
C PRO A 463 24.22 -6.55 -36.05
N GLY A 464 23.88 -6.49 -37.34
CA GLY A 464 22.74 -7.21 -37.87
C GLY A 464 22.88 -8.73 -37.73
N ARG A 465 21.78 -9.48 -37.91
CA ARG A 465 21.84 -10.95 -37.91
C ARG A 465 22.41 -11.42 -39.23
N LEU A 466 23.70 -11.68 -39.23
CA LEU A 466 24.44 -12.21 -40.38
C LEU A 466 24.74 -13.69 -40.15
N GLY A 467 24.74 -14.48 -41.23
CA GLY A 467 25.22 -15.87 -41.19
C GLY A 467 24.20 -16.94 -40.78
N TYR A 468 22.91 -16.61 -40.68
CA TYR A 468 21.83 -17.57 -40.36
C TYR A 468 20.99 -18.01 -41.57
N TRP A 469 21.50 -17.78 -42.79
CA TRP A 469 20.80 -18.14 -44.02
C TRP A 469 20.58 -19.64 -44.16
N ASP A 470 21.53 -20.43 -43.66
CA ASP A 470 21.50 -21.89 -43.60
C ASP A 470 20.33 -22.44 -42.76
N VAL A 471 19.88 -21.69 -41.76
CA VAL A 471 18.68 -21.99 -40.96
C VAL A 471 17.46 -21.17 -41.38
N GLY A 472 17.49 -20.56 -42.56
CA GLY A 472 16.35 -19.87 -43.17
C GLY A 472 16.08 -18.45 -42.65
N VAL A 473 17.02 -17.84 -41.92
CA VAL A 473 16.90 -16.45 -41.43
C VAL A 473 17.67 -15.52 -42.37
N PRO A 474 16.99 -14.58 -43.08
CA PRO A 474 17.66 -13.66 -43.99
C PRO A 474 18.59 -12.69 -43.25
N PRO A 475 19.70 -12.23 -43.88
CA PRO A 475 20.50 -11.14 -43.36
C PRO A 475 19.62 -9.95 -43.02
N SER A 476 19.74 -9.45 -41.80
CA SER A 476 19.00 -8.28 -41.32
C SER A 476 19.95 -7.30 -40.63
N GLY A 477 19.50 -6.06 -40.46
CA GLY A 477 20.25 -4.98 -39.82
C GLY A 477 19.99 -3.63 -40.49
N PRO A 478 20.62 -2.55 -39.99
CA PRO A 478 20.48 -1.24 -40.61
C PRO A 478 21.05 -1.20 -42.02
N MET A 479 20.28 -0.60 -42.95
CA MET A 479 20.75 -0.39 -44.32
C MET A 479 22.04 0.45 -44.35
N ASP A 480 22.12 1.46 -43.49
CA ASP A 480 23.35 2.23 -43.21
C ASP A 480 23.72 2.09 -41.74
N SER A 481 24.59 1.11 -41.45
CA SER A 481 25.07 0.84 -40.10
C SER A 481 25.84 2.01 -39.46
N LEU A 482 26.50 2.85 -40.26
CA LEU A 482 27.29 3.96 -39.73
C LEU A 482 26.36 5.07 -39.26
N ALA A 483 25.42 5.49 -40.13
CA ALA A 483 24.44 6.51 -39.78
C ALA A 483 23.57 6.08 -38.60
N PHE A 484 23.12 4.81 -38.56
CA PHE A 484 22.36 4.26 -37.45
C PHE A 484 23.11 4.35 -36.11
N ARG A 485 24.37 3.91 -36.07
CA ARG A 485 25.21 4.00 -34.86
C ARG A 485 25.47 5.43 -34.44
N LEU A 486 25.69 6.33 -35.40
CA LEU A 486 25.89 7.76 -35.12
C LEU A 486 24.62 8.38 -34.54
N ALA A 487 23.44 8.06 -35.08
CA ALA A 487 22.15 8.52 -34.57
C ALA A 487 21.94 8.07 -33.11
N ASN A 488 22.20 6.80 -32.80
CA ASN A 488 22.17 6.29 -31.43
C ASN A 488 23.07 7.09 -30.49
N ARG A 489 24.33 7.32 -30.90
CA ARG A 489 25.28 8.10 -30.08
C ARG A 489 24.84 9.55 -29.88
N ILE A 490 24.21 10.17 -30.88
CA ILE A 490 23.71 11.56 -30.79
C ILE A 490 22.65 11.70 -29.69
N VAL A 491 21.80 10.68 -29.53
CA VAL A 491 20.75 10.67 -28.47
C VAL A 491 21.22 10.03 -27.16
N GLY A 492 22.51 9.72 -27.04
CA GLY A 492 23.11 9.16 -25.82
C GLY A 492 22.96 7.64 -25.65
N ASN A 493 22.45 6.93 -26.65
CA ASN A 493 22.38 5.46 -26.64
C ASN A 493 23.75 4.83 -26.93
N PRO A 494 24.00 3.59 -26.45
CA PRO A 494 25.11 2.77 -26.93
C PRO A 494 25.06 2.61 -28.45
N GLU A 495 26.23 2.50 -29.11
CA GLU A 495 26.26 2.35 -30.57
C GLU A 495 25.57 1.07 -31.07
N SER A 496 25.50 0.04 -30.23
CA SER A 496 24.84 -1.24 -30.50
C SER A 496 23.38 -1.28 -30.03
N ALA A 497 22.79 -0.15 -29.63
CA ALA A 497 21.38 -0.12 -29.25
C ALA A 497 20.48 -0.44 -30.45
N ALA A 498 19.46 -1.26 -30.23
CA ALA A 498 18.41 -1.47 -31.21
C ALA A 498 17.60 -0.17 -31.39
N GLY A 499 17.12 0.09 -32.61
CA GLY A 499 16.42 1.34 -32.94
C GLY A 499 15.49 1.24 -34.12
#